data_AF-A0A8S3GSN6-F1
#
_entry.id   AF-A0A8S3GSN6-F1
#
_cell.length_a   1.000
_cell.length_b   1.000
_cell.length_c   1.000
_cell.angle_alpha   90.00
_cell.angle_beta   90.00
_cell.angle_gamma   90.00
#
_symmetry.space_group_name_H-M   'P 1'
#
loop_
_entity.id
_entity.type
_entity.pdbx_description
1 polymer ?
#
loop_
_entity_poly.entity_id
_entity_poly.type
_entity_poly.pdbx_seq_one_letter_code
_entity_poly.pdbx_strand_id
1 'polypeptide(L)'
;MQNWLYQHWSSTSGYMLCCSLYNGGCDINAECSHRLEDFDVVCNCRVGFINVGTVNGVNCSDGCYVNNGGCGVNAVCSHDLTTMAIQCTCMTGYTNSGNGTTLVCTDSCKVNNGGCDSSATCSHDSVTFAVVCGCSIGFVRSGCDITAGCI
;
A
#
# COMPACT_ATOMS: atom_id res chain seq x y z
N MET A 1 -23.83 33.98 -37.28
CA MET A 1 -22.80 33.15 -36.61
C MET A 1 -23.49 32.25 -35.62
N GLN A 2 -23.20 30.96 -35.75
CA GLN A 2 -23.51 29.81 -34.89
C GLN A 2 -24.98 29.42 -34.70
N ASN A 3 -25.29 28.29 -35.33
CA ASN A 3 -26.56 27.60 -35.42
C ASN A 3 -26.57 26.50 -34.35
N TRP A 4 -27.45 26.61 -33.35
CA TRP A 4 -27.68 25.57 -32.35
C TRP A 4 -28.63 24.52 -32.92
N LEU A 5 -28.11 23.64 -33.77
CA LEU A 5 -28.85 22.45 -34.19
C LEU A 5 -28.53 21.31 -33.22
N TYR A 6 -29.46 21.15 -32.28
CA TYR A 6 -29.75 19.89 -31.61
C TYR A 6 -29.71 18.74 -32.63
N GLN A 7 -28.68 17.88 -32.57
CA GLN A 7 -28.70 16.59 -33.23
C GLN A 7 -28.89 15.52 -32.18
N HIS A 8 -30.13 15.06 -32.08
CA HIS A 8 -30.49 13.82 -31.41
C HIS A 8 -29.96 12.65 -32.24
N TRP A 9 -28.90 11.99 -31.77
CA TRP A 9 -28.47 10.69 -32.31
C TRP A 9 -29.05 9.57 -31.44
N SER A 10 -30.09 8.91 -31.93
CA SER A 10 -30.54 7.63 -31.42
C SER A 10 -29.94 6.51 -32.26
N SER A 11 -29.10 5.67 -31.63
CA SER A 11 -29.11 4.20 -31.63
C SER A 11 -27.71 3.59 -31.58
N THR A 12 -27.36 3.02 -30.42
CA THR A 12 -26.37 1.95 -30.16
C THR A 12 -24.89 2.08 -30.56
N SER A 13 -24.47 3.07 -31.34
CA SER A 13 -23.06 3.20 -31.78
C SER A 13 -22.31 4.42 -31.21
N GLY A 14 -23.01 5.43 -30.69
CA GLY A 14 -22.39 6.64 -30.11
C GLY A 14 -22.03 6.54 -28.62
N TYR A 15 -22.78 5.75 -27.84
CA TYR A 15 -22.60 5.62 -26.38
C TYR A 15 -21.38 4.78 -25.99
N MET A 16 -20.87 3.95 -26.90
CA MET A 16 -19.76 3.04 -26.65
C MET A 16 -18.37 3.70 -26.83
N LEU A 17 -18.31 4.96 -27.26
CA LEU A 17 -17.04 5.65 -27.54
C LEU A 17 -16.50 6.49 -26.38
N CYS A 18 -17.28 6.80 -25.35
CA CYS A 18 -16.89 7.80 -24.35
C CYS A 18 -15.60 7.41 -23.59
N CYS A 19 -15.48 6.17 -23.11
CA CYS A 19 -14.25 5.73 -22.45
C CYS A 19 -13.08 5.54 -23.42
N SER A 20 -13.36 5.21 -24.68
CA SER A 20 -12.34 5.05 -25.72
C SER A 20 -11.75 6.39 -26.17
N LEU A 21 -12.44 7.50 -25.91
CA LEU A 21 -11.99 8.85 -26.23
C LEU A 21 -11.54 9.58 -24.96
N TYR A 22 -10.25 9.88 -24.86
CA TYR A 22 -9.66 10.59 -23.71
C TYR A 22 -10.04 10.00 -22.34
N ASN A 23 -10.16 8.67 -22.24
CA ASN A 23 -10.57 7.97 -21.01
C ASN A 23 -11.90 8.48 -20.42
N GLY A 24 -12.83 8.95 -21.26
CA GLY A 24 -14.08 9.56 -20.79
C GLY A 24 -13.89 10.86 -19.98
N GLY A 25 -12.72 11.48 -20.04
CA GLY A 25 -12.36 12.61 -19.18
C GLY A 25 -11.96 12.20 -17.75
N CYS A 26 -11.84 10.90 -17.48
CA CYS A 26 -11.37 10.41 -16.19
C CYS A 26 -9.88 10.69 -15.98
N ASP A 27 -9.48 10.77 -14.71
CA ASP A 27 -8.07 10.79 -14.30
C ASP A 27 -7.27 9.64 -14.94
N ILE A 28 -5.97 9.84 -15.15
CA ILE A 28 -5.10 8.83 -15.78
C ILE A 28 -4.99 7.54 -14.95
N ASN A 29 -5.09 7.65 -13.63
CA ASN A 29 -5.10 6.53 -12.69
C ASN A 29 -6.51 6.05 -12.36
N ALA A 30 -7.53 6.51 -13.10
CA ALA A 30 -8.87 5.98 -13.05
C ALA A 30 -9.14 5.00 -14.21
N GLU A 31 -10.04 4.07 -13.97
CA GLU A 31 -10.73 3.26 -14.97
C GLU A 31 -12.05 3.92 -15.33
N CYS A 32 -12.27 4.08 -16.64
CA CYS A 32 -13.53 4.59 -17.18
C CYS A 32 -14.49 3.42 -17.45
N SER A 33 -15.73 3.60 -17.04
CA SER A 33 -16.85 2.70 -17.32
C SER A 33 -18.12 3.50 -17.63
N HIS A 34 -19.22 2.83 -17.94
CA HIS A 34 -20.52 3.47 -18.14
C HIS A 34 -21.59 2.83 -17.25
N ARG A 35 -22.54 3.63 -16.74
CA ARG A 35 -23.74 3.09 -16.09
C ARG A 35 -24.64 2.43 -17.13
N LEU A 36 -25.29 1.33 -16.75
CA LEU A 36 -26.18 0.58 -17.63
C LEU A 36 -27.53 1.30 -17.88
N GLU A 37 -27.92 2.21 -16.99
CA GLU A 37 -29.24 2.85 -16.98
C GLU A 37 -29.30 4.08 -17.90
N ASP A 38 -28.29 4.94 -17.82
CA ASP A 38 -28.24 6.25 -18.48
C ASP A 38 -27.02 6.40 -19.41
N PHE A 39 -26.13 5.41 -19.48
CA PHE A 39 -24.87 5.44 -20.24
C PHE A 39 -23.91 6.57 -19.84
N ASP A 40 -24.08 7.14 -18.64
CA ASP A 40 -23.17 8.15 -18.13
C ASP A 40 -21.78 7.56 -17.83
N VAL A 41 -20.75 8.38 -18.07
CA VAL A 41 -19.37 8.03 -17.74
C VAL A 41 -19.20 7.95 -16.22
N VAL A 42 -18.62 6.85 -15.77
CA VAL A 42 -18.25 6.62 -14.39
C VAL A 42 -16.74 6.39 -14.33
N CYS A 43 -16.05 7.23 -13.56
CA CYS A 43 -14.63 7.10 -13.29
C CYS A 43 -14.44 6.46 -11.91
N ASN A 44 -13.65 5.41 -11.82
CA ASN A 44 -13.26 4.81 -10.54
C ASN A 44 -11.73 4.73 -10.47
N CYS A 45 -11.13 5.08 -9.33
CA CYS A 45 -9.68 4.92 -9.19
C CYS A 45 -9.30 3.45 -9.33
N ARG A 46 -8.19 3.21 -10.05
CA ARG A 46 -7.62 1.87 -10.18
C ARG A 46 -7.18 1.34 -8.82
N VAL A 47 -7.04 0.03 -8.71
CA VAL A 47 -6.51 -0.62 -7.51
C VAL A 47 -5.18 0.03 -7.11
N GLY A 48 -5.04 0.37 -5.83
CA GLY A 48 -3.89 1.09 -5.29
C GLY A 48 -4.05 2.61 -5.24
N PHE A 49 -5.06 3.19 -5.92
CA PHE A 49 -5.30 4.63 -5.94
C PHE A 49 -6.57 4.99 -5.16
N ILE A 50 -6.56 6.18 -4.55
CA ILE A 50 -7.66 6.71 -3.75
C ILE A 50 -8.15 8.02 -4.40
N ASN A 51 -9.48 8.17 -4.47
CA ASN A 51 -10.06 9.43 -4.96
C ASN A 51 -9.89 10.52 -3.89
N VAL A 52 -9.04 11.51 -4.18
CA VAL A 52 -8.82 12.70 -3.35
C VAL A 52 -9.58 13.93 -3.87
N GLY A 53 -10.32 13.76 -4.97
CA GLY A 53 -11.14 14.79 -5.59
C GLY A 53 -12.53 14.93 -4.98
N THR A 54 -13.47 15.44 -5.78
CA THR A 54 -14.87 15.59 -5.37
C THR A 54 -15.74 14.51 -6.02
N VAL A 55 -16.99 14.39 -5.58
CA VAL A 55 -17.97 13.47 -6.19
C VAL A 55 -18.19 13.70 -7.69
N ASN A 56 -17.93 14.92 -8.19
CA ASN A 56 -18.10 15.30 -9.60
C ASN A 56 -16.76 15.38 -10.35
N GLY A 57 -15.64 15.07 -9.69
CA GLY A 57 -14.31 15.21 -10.24
C GLY A 57 -13.37 14.24 -9.57
N VAL A 58 -13.31 13.02 -10.12
CA VAL A 58 -12.41 11.97 -9.67
C VAL A 58 -10.97 12.40 -9.94
N ASN A 59 -10.16 12.41 -8.89
CA ASN A 59 -8.73 12.69 -8.94
C ASN A 59 -8.03 11.60 -8.13
N CYS A 60 -7.28 10.74 -8.82
CA CYS A 60 -6.76 9.52 -8.24
C CYS A 60 -5.29 9.72 -7.85
N SER A 61 -5.06 9.77 -6.54
CA SER A 61 -3.71 9.81 -5.98
C SER A 61 -3.29 8.40 -5.56
N ASP A 62 -1.99 8.11 -5.66
CA ASP A 62 -1.42 6.87 -5.12
C ASP A 62 -1.77 6.77 -3.63
N GLY A 63 -2.39 5.65 -3.27
CA GLY A 63 -2.93 5.44 -1.93
C GLY A 63 -1.86 5.48 -0.84
N CYS A 64 -0.60 5.13 -1.15
CA CYS A 64 0.48 5.20 -0.18
C CYS A 64 0.85 6.64 0.20
N TYR A 65 0.62 7.62 -0.68
CA TYR A 65 0.80 9.04 -0.33
C TYR A 65 -0.37 9.62 0.46
N VAL A 66 -1.49 8.92 0.53
CA VAL A 66 -2.67 9.35 1.27
C VAL A 66 -2.77 8.56 2.56
N ASN A 67 -2.48 9.21 3.69
CA ASN A 67 -2.54 8.59 5.02
C ASN A 67 -1.76 7.26 5.11
N ASN A 68 -0.59 7.17 4.46
CA ASN A 68 0.25 5.97 4.41
C ASN A 68 -0.52 4.72 3.96
N GLY A 69 -1.48 4.84 3.03
CA GLY A 69 -2.33 3.72 2.59
C GLY A 69 -3.23 3.13 3.68
N GLY A 70 -3.39 3.83 4.81
CA GLY A 70 -4.05 3.30 6.01
C GLY A 70 -3.18 2.34 6.83
N CYS A 71 -1.89 2.23 6.53
CA CYS A 71 -0.96 1.42 7.30
C CYS A 71 -0.75 2.00 8.71
N GLY A 72 -0.68 1.11 9.70
CA GLY A 72 -0.51 1.46 11.11
C GLY A 72 0.85 2.08 11.43
N VAL A 73 1.04 2.45 12.70
CA VAL A 73 2.32 2.96 13.21
C VAL A 73 3.44 1.95 12.98
N ASN A 74 4.65 2.45 12.65
CA ASN A 74 5.83 1.64 12.34
C ASN A 74 5.65 0.67 11.16
N ALA A 75 4.65 0.90 10.30
CA ALA A 75 4.48 0.19 9.05
C ALA A 75 4.77 1.11 7.86
N VAL A 76 5.28 0.52 6.78
CA VAL A 76 5.49 1.17 5.50
C VAL A 76 4.42 0.68 4.52
N CYS A 77 3.89 1.62 3.74
CA CYS A 77 3.00 1.33 2.63
C CYS A 77 3.77 0.99 1.36
N SER A 78 3.28 0.00 0.64
CA SER A 78 3.74 -0.37 -0.70
C SER A 78 2.57 -0.91 -1.52
N HIS A 79 2.85 -1.30 -2.76
CA HIS A 79 1.89 -2.01 -3.60
C HIS A 79 2.29 -3.48 -3.75
N ASP A 80 1.31 -4.37 -3.69
CA ASP A 80 1.48 -5.75 -4.09
C ASP A 80 1.90 -5.81 -5.56
N LEU A 81 2.96 -6.57 -5.86
CA LEU A 81 3.59 -6.59 -7.18
C LEU A 81 2.70 -7.19 -8.28
N THR A 82 1.65 -7.93 -7.93
CA THR A 82 0.78 -8.61 -8.90
C THR A 82 -0.54 -7.88 -9.08
N THR A 83 -1.15 -7.44 -7.98
CA THR A 83 -2.50 -6.86 -7.94
C THR A 83 -2.51 -5.34 -7.89
N MET A 84 -1.37 -4.71 -7.61
CA MET A 84 -1.23 -3.27 -7.31
C MET A 84 -2.01 -2.82 -6.05
N ALA A 85 -2.58 -3.76 -5.28
CA ALA A 85 -3.29 -3.45 -4.06
C ALA A 85 -2.34 -2.83 -3.03
N ILE A 86 -2.86 -1.90 -2.21
CA ILE A 86 -2.11 -1.36 -1.08
C ILE A 86 -1.75 -2.51 -0.13
N GLN A 87 -0.49 -2.55 0.25
CA GLN A 87 0.08 -3.52 1.16
C GLN A 87 0.86 -2.78 2.25
N CYS A 88 0.67 -3.23 3.49
CA CYS A 88 1.42 -2.71 4.63
C CYS A 88 2.41 -3.76 5.11
N THR A 89 3.63 -3.34 5.41
CA THR A 89 4.66 -4.19 6.02
C THR A 89 5.33 -3.45 7.17
N CYS A 90 5.86 -4.18 8.16
CA CYS A 90 6.57 -3.53 9.27
C CYS A 90 7.90 -2.95 8.80
N MET A 91 8.23 -1.76 9.31
CA MET A 91 9.55 -1.17 9.11
C MET A 91 10.64 -2.07 9.68
N THR A 92 11.87 -1.92 9.21
CA THR A 92 13.05 -2.58 9.79
C THR A 92 13.08 -2.38 11.31
N GLY A 93 13.41 -3.42 12.06
CA GLY A 93 13.40 -3.41 13.53
C GLY A 93 12.03 -3.64 14.18
N TYR A 94 10.97 -3.75 13.38
CA TYR A 94 9.62 -4.10 13.85
C TYR A 94 9.18 -5.42 13.23
N THR A 95 8.35 -6.16 13.97
CA THR A 95 7.76 -7.42 13.52
C THR A 95 6.24 -7.39 13.67
N ASN A 96 5.55 -8.17 12.84
CA ASN A 96 4.11 -8.30 12.93
C ASN A 96 3.73 -9.15 14.16
N SER A 97 3.15 -8.52 15.17
CA SER A 97 2.57 -9.18 16.35
C SER A 97 1.04 -9.24 16.31
N GLY A 98 0.43 -8.87 15.19
CA GLY A 98 -1.01 -8.91 14.99
C GLY A 98 -1.50 -10.34 14.71
N ASN A 99 -2.82 -10.50 14.56
CA ASN A 99 -3.46 -11.79 14.31
C ASN A 99 -4.11 -11.84 12.92
N GLY A 100 -3.99 -12.98 12.23
CA GLY A 100 -4.66 -13.22 10.95
C GLY A 100 -4.44 -12.11 9.93
N THR A 101 -5.42 -11.24 9.77
CA THR A 101 -5.45 -10.12 8.80
C THR A 101 -5.01 -8.77 9.37
N THR A 102 -4.82 -8.64 10.68
CA THR A 102 -4.43 -7.36 11.30
C THR A 102 -2.92 -7.26 11.37
N LEU A 103 -2.34 -6.23 10.77
CA LEU A 103 -0.93 -5.89 10.92
C LEU A 103 -0.73 -5.04 12.18
N VAL A 104 0.09 -5.50 13.12
CA VAL A 104 0.52 -4.71 14.29
C VAL A 104 2.04 -4.75 14.36
N CYS A 105 2.69 -3.62 14.09
CA CYS A 105 4.15 -3.55 14.06
C CYS A 105 4.70 -3.19 15.44
N THR A 106 5.19 -4.20 16.13
CA THR A 106 5.79 -4.09 17.47
C THR A 106 7.30 -4.18 17.34
N ASP A 107 8.02 -3.42 18.17
CA ASP A 107 9.47 -3.48 18.29
C ASP A 107 9.92 -4.95 18.43
N SER A 108 10.75 -5.40 17.51
CA SER A 108 11.18 -6.79 17.42
C SER A 108 11.87 -7.26 18.70
N CYS A 109 12.63 -6.42 19.41
CA CYS A 109 13.27 -6.84 20.66
C CYS A 109 12.27 -7.13 21.78
N LYS A 110 11.04 -6.59 21.70
CA LYS A 110 9.95 -6.88 22.66
C LYS A 110 9.21 -8.16 22.32
N VAL A 111 9.43 -8.74 21.14
CA VAL A 111 8.77 -9.95 20.66
C VAL A 111 9.82 -11.04 20.50
N ASN A 112 9.78 -12.07 21.35
CA ASN A 112 10.72 -13.20 21.32
C ASN A 112 12.20 -12.77 21.29
N ASN A 113 12.56 -11.73 22.05
CA ASN A 113 13.93 -11.17 22.12
C ASN A 113 14.53 -10.86 20.73
N GLY A 114 13.72 -10.45 19.75
CA GLY A 114 14.18 -10.21 18.38
C GLY A 114 14.71 -11.45 17.65
N GLY A 115 14.46 -12.65 18.17
CA GLY A 115 15.05 -13.90 17.70
C GLY A 115 16.47 -14.16 18.23
N CYS A 116 16.97 -13.33 19.15
CA CYS A 116 18.26 -13.54 19.80
C CYS A 116 18.22 -14.75 20.76
N ASP A 117 19.39 -15.36 20.95
CA ASP A 117 19.58 -16.41 21.97
C ASP A 117 19.13 -15.94 23.37
N SER A 118 18.66 -16.87 24.20
CA SER A 118 18.22 -16.59 25.58
C SER A 118 19.31 -15.98 26.48
N SER A 119 20.58 -16.21 26.17
CA SER A 119 21.75 -15.64 26.85
C SER A 119 22.33 -14.41 26.13
N ALA A 120 21.66 -13.93 25.08
CA ALA A 120 21.98 -12.69 24.38
C ALA A 120 20.99 -11.56 24.71
N THR A 121 21.49 -10.32 24.67
CA THR A 121 20.68 -9.11 24.74
C THR A 121 20.31 -8.65 23.33
N CYS A 122 19.02 -8.38 23.11
CA CYS A 122 18.54 -7.75 21.89
C CYS A 122 18.69 -6.22 21.96
N SER A 123 19.15 -5.64 20.85
CA SER A 123 19.27 -4.21 20.65
C SER A 123 19.01 -3.89 19.17
N HIS A 124 19.07 -2.60 18.81
CA HIS A 124 18.94 -2.17 17.43
C HIS A 124 20.23 -1.48 16.96
N ASP A 125 20.58 -1.72 15.71
CA ASP A 125 21.65 -0.98 15.04
C ASP A 125 21.30 0.51 14.97
N SER A 126 22.26 1.38 15.30
CA SER A 126 22.02 2.81 15.43
C SER A 126 21.71 3.55 14.12
N VAL A 127 21.99 2.93 12.96
CA VAL A 127 21.81 3.55 11.64
C VAL A 127 20.61 2.94 10.91
N THR A 128 20.53 1.62 10.90
CA THR A 128 19.52 0.86 10.13
C THR A 128 18.29 0.48 10.97
N PHE A 129 18.39 0.58 12.29
CA PHE A 129 17.40 0.07 13.25
C PHE A 129 17.13 -1.44 13.10
N ALA A 130 18.05 -2.19 12.48
CA ALA A 130 17.96 -3.64 12.40
C ALA A 130 18.25 -4.28 13.76
N VAL A 131 17.65 -5.44 14.02
CA VAL A 131 17.90 -6.21 15.26
C VAL A 131 19.37 -6.64 15.32
N VAL A 132 19.98 -6.42 16.48
CA VAL A 132 21.35 -6.83 16.80
C VAL A 132 21.35 -7.62 18.11
N CYS A 133 21.92 -8.83 18.05
CA CYS A 133 22.11 -9.70 19.21
C CYS A 133 23.56 -9.62 19.72
N GLY A 134 23.72 -9.25 20.98
CA GLY A 134 25.01 -9.25 21.68
C GLY A 134 25.02 -10.23 22.85
N CYS A 135 26.07 -11.05 22.98
CA CYS A 135 26.19 -11.97 24.11
C CYS A 135 26.30 -11.21 25.43
N SER A 136 25.60 -11.72 26.45
CA SER A 136 25.70 -11.18 27.81
C SER A 136 27.13 -11.32 28.35
N ILE A 137 27.48 -10.52 29.37
CA ILE A 137 28.79 -10.57 30.01
C ILE A 137 29.09 -12.02 30.45
N GLY A 138 30.24 -12.54 30.03
CA GLY A 138 30.70 -13.89 30.34
C GLY A 138 30.41 -14.94 29.25
N PHE A 139 29.64 -14.59 28.22
CA PHE A 139 29.36 -15.46 27.08
C PHE A 139 30.05 -14.97 25.81
N VAL A 140 30.42 -15.92 24.94
CA VAL A 140 30.98 -15.63 23.61
C VAL A 140 30.13 -16.23 22.51
N ARG A 141 30.19 -15.64 21.31
CA ARG A 141 29.41 -16.10 20.16
C ARG A 141 29.94 -17.46 19.70
N SER A 142 29.07 -18.47 19.62
CA SER A 142 29.42 -19.82 19.17
C SER A 142 29.45 -19.91 17.62
N GLY A 143 30.45 -19.30 17.00
CA GLY A 143 30.60 -19.27 15.53
C GLY A 143 30.32 -17.90 14.91
N CYS A 144 30.24 -17.86 13.58
CA CYS A 144 30.27 -16.61 12.80
C CYS A 144 28.91 -16.13 12.28
N ASP A 145 27.81 -16.87 12.49
CA ASP A 145 26.48 -16.50 11.99
C ASP A 145 25.66 -15.71 13.03
N ILE A 146 24.65 -14.97 12.57
CA ILE A 146 23.70 -14.26 13.43
C ILE A 146 22.79 -15.20 14.24
N THR A 147 22.70 -16.46 13.82
CA THR A 147 21.99 -17.54 14.53
C THR A 147 22.86 -18.29 15.53
N ALA A 148 24.18 -18.03 15.56
CA ALA A 148 25.09 -18.64 16.52
C ALA A 148 24.70 -18.21 17.94
N GLY A 149 24.51 -19.20 18.81
CA GLY A 149 24.18 -19.00 20.23
C GLY A 149 25.32 -18.35 21.01
N CYS A 150 25.04 -17.98 22.24
CA CYS A 150 26.03 -17.48 23.18
C CYS A 150 26.37 -18.62 24.16
N ILE A 151 27.67 -18.94 24.31
CA ILE A 151 28.19 -20.05 25.14
C ILE A 151 29.23 -19.59 26.15
#